data_AF-A0A3G2I961-F1
#
_entry.id   AF-A0A3G2I961-F1
#
_cell.length_a   1.000
_cell.length_b   1.000
_cell.length_c   1.000
_cell.angle_alpha   90.00
_cell.angle_beta   90.00
_cell.angle_gamma   90.00
#
_symmetry.space_group_name_H-M   'P 1'
#
loop_
_entity.id
_entity.type
_entity.pdbx_description
1 polymer ?
#
loop_
_entity_poly.entity_id
_entity_poly.type
_entity_poly.pdbx_seq_one_letter_code
_entity_poly.pdbx_strand_id
1 'polypeptide(L)'
;MNHFIHYIRRDILLQKNDDIAAPPFYAARKKTPESIYYPTYHITRSTQGPASRIKPGDVIWIVAQLYSPWDSCWQQLPPGLDMKLIVKSISQKVVNDRPLLRFRAAEGSMWFPYKNAVEILIELQTLNQNNTEMRLWGNPEQQIGYYLQSIRQLKDGAKLQEWASNINLEPFDFISYRIKDGTFQAWLQVAKLIHEEKVVFWDRWTLPRRMVERREFIDDKILTDFLQQKIQQCRQVIPIQTDLYGAPGSYSALEKAYAIGLGKLKP
;
A
#
# COMPACT_ATOMS: atom_id res chain seq x y z
N MET A 1 -2.02 19.01 -16.53
CA MET A 1 -1.58 18.09 -15.45
C MET A 1 -1.28 16.76 -16.09
N ASN A 2 -0.05 16.25 -15.96
CA ASN A 2 0.31 14.94 -16.52
C ASN A 2 0.17 13.85 -15.46
N HIS A 3 -0.04 12.62 -15.94
CA HIS A 3 -0.13 11.44 -15.10
C HIS A 3 1.03 10.50 -15.36
N PHE A 4 1.60 9.98 -14.29
CA PHE A 4 2.69 9.03 -14.30
C PHE A 4 2.29 7.82 -13.47
N ILE A 5 2.86 6.67 -13.80
CA ILE A 5 2.59 5.43 -13.08
C ILE A 5 3.91 4.72 -12.77
N HIS A 6 3.98 4.14 -11.58
CA HIS A 6 5.15 3.42 -11.11
C HIS A 6 4.72 2.19 -10.33
N TYR A 7 5.57 1.16 -10.35
CA TYR A 7 5.34 -0.06 -9.62
C TYR A 7 6.25 -0.16 -8.40
N ILE A 8 5.68 -0.68 -7.32
CA ILE A 8 6.39 -1.02 -6.10
C ILE A 8 6.06 -2.47 -5.73
N ARG A 9 7.07 -3.34 -5.80
CA ARG A 9 6.99 -4.67 -5.19
C ARG A 9 6.89 -4.57 -3.67
N ARG A 10 5.97 -5.31 -3.06
CA ARG A 10 5.83 -5.47 -1.62
C ARG A 10 5.99 -6.94 -1.24
N ASP A 11 6.80 -7.22 -0.24
CA ASP A 11 7.04 -8.59 0.22
C ASP A 11 6.53 -8.69 1.65
N ILE A 12 5.75 -9.74 1.95
CA ILE A 12 5.38 -9.98 3.34
C ILE A 12 6.58 -10.58 4.04
N LEU A 13 7.15 -9.80 4.95
CA LEU A 13 8.23 -10.27 5.81
C LEU A 13 7.61 -11.00 7.01
N LEU A 14 7.88 -12.30 7.12
CA LEU A 14 7.64 -13.04 8.35
C LEU A 14 8.61 -12.49 9.39
N GLN A 15 8.10 -12.01 10.53
CA GLN A 15 8.97 -11.77 11.68
C GLN A 15 9.59 -13.12 12.04
N LYS A 16 10.90 -13.29 11.77
CA LYS A 16 11.67 -14.31 12.48
C LYS A 16 11.64 -13.90 13.95
N ASN A 17 11.07 -14.76 14.79
CA ASN A 17 11.16 -14.64 16.24
C ASN A 17 12.65 -14.51 16.62
N ASP A 18 12.91 -13.73 17.68
CA ASP A 18 14.17 -13.69 18.46
C ASP A 18 15.27 -12.67 18.10
N ASP A 19 14.96 -11.51 17.53
CA ASP A 19 15.84 -10.33 17.65
C ASP A 19 15.14 -9.15 18.34
N ILE A 20 15.15 -9.23 19.68
CA ILE A 20 15.06 -8.11 20.63
C ILE A 20 16.44 -7.42 20.76
N ALA A 21 17.43 -7.77 19.95
CA ALA A 21 18.73 -7.09 19.93
C ALA A 21 18.71 -5.87 18.97
N ALA A 22 18.53 -4.70 19.58
CA ALA A 22 18.77 -3.35 19.04
C ALA A 22 17.92 -2.86 17.84
N PRO A 23 17.40 -1.62 17.89
CA PRO A 23 16.93 -0.96 16.67
C PRO A 23 18.12 -0.77 15.71
N PRO A 24 18.01 -1.13 14.41
CA PRO A 24 19.09 -0.92 13.46
C PRO A 24 19.47 0.57 13.35
N PHE A 25 20.76 0.82 13.11
CA PHE A 25 21.54 2.08 13.14
C PHE A 25 21.02 3.28 12.31
N TYR A 26 19.79 3.26 11.79
CA TYR A 26 19.21 4.31 10.96
C TYR A 26 17.80 4.77 11.40
N ALA A 27 17.37 4.38 12.60
CA ALA A 27 16.10 4.82 13.18
C ALA A 27 16.21 6.26 13.74
N ALA A 28 16.23 7.25 12.85
CA ALA A 28 15.96 8.63 13.28
C ALA A 28 14.48 8.72 13.68
N ARG A 29 14.24 9.00 14.96
CA ARG A 29 12.96 9.07 15.70
C ARG A 29 11.98 10.17 15.24
N LYS A 30 12.07 10.62 13.99
CA LYS A 30 11.30 11.77 13.48
C LYS A 30 10.70 11.48 12.12
N LYS A 31 9.48 10.94 12.13
CA LYS A 31 8.50 11.20 11.07
C LYS A 31 7.26 11.82 11.67
N THR A 32 6.67 12.74 10.92
CA THR A 32 5.43 13.41 11.26
C THR A 32 4.30 12.37 11.30
N PRO A 33 3.50 12.30 12.39
CA PRO A 33 2.35 11.40 12.53
C PRO A 33 1.45 11.32 11.29
N GLU A 34 1.32 12.45 10.60
CA GLU A 34 0.65 12.67 9.33
C GLU A 34 0.86 11.60 8.25
N SER A 35 2.02 10.93 8.19
CA SER A 35 2.30 9.98 7.11
C SER A 35 1.44 8.71 7.13
N ILE A 36 0.78 8.42 8.25
CA ILE A 36 -0.18 7.31 8.35
C ILE A 36 -1.50 7.63 7.62
N TYR A 37 -1.89 8.90 7.60
CA TYR A 37 -3.14 9.35 7.01
C TYR A 37 -3.02 9.59 5.52
N TYR A 38 -1.88 10.12 5.07
CA TYR A 38 -1.63 10.41 3.66
C TYR A 38 -0.15 10.23 3.31
N PRO A 39 0.15 9.93 2.04
CA PRO A 39 1.52 9.84 1.60
C PRO A 39 2.21 11.19 1.67
N THR A 40 3.46 11.20 2.13
CA THR A 40 4.25 12.43 2.27
C THR A 40 5.28 12.62 1.16
N TYR A 41 5.74 11.52 0.56
CA TYR A 41 6.64 11.54 -0.58
C TYR A 41 6.74 10.19 -1.29
N HIS A 42 7.18 10.21 -2.55
CA HIS A 42 7.65 9.05 -3.30
C HIS A 42 9.12 9.24 -3.70
N ILE A 43 9.89 8.15 -3.75
CA ILE A 43 11.30 8.16 -4.17
C ILE A 43 11.49 7.15 -5.30
N THR A 44 12.23 7.55 -6.33
CA THR A 44 12.68 6.66 -7.40
C THR A 44 14.18 6.78 -7.63
N ARG A 45 14.77 5.67 -8.09
CA ARG A 45 16.16 5.62 -8.59
C ARG A 45 16.26 6.03 -10.06
N SER A 46 15.13 6.08 -10.78
CA SER A 46 15.10 6.52 -12.16
C SER A 46 15.23 8.04 -12.19
N THR A 47 16.39 8.54 -12.60
CA THR A 47 16.68 9.98 -12.73
C THR A 47 16.57 10.48 -14.18
N GLN A 48 16.17 9.60 -15.09
CA GLN A 48 16.07 9.86 -16.53
C GLN A 48 14.69 9.46 -17.05
N GLY A 49 14.43 9.73 -18.34
CA GLY A 49 13.18 9.34 -19.01
C GLY A 49 11.95 10.04 -18.41
N PRO A 50 10.79 9.36 -18.31
CA PRO A 50 9.58 9.96 -17.77
C PRO A 50 9.76 10.54 -16.36
N ALA A 51 10.59 9.93 -15.52
CA ALA A 51 10.80 10.37 -14.14
C ALA A 51 11.41 11.79 -14.04
N SER A 52 12.30 12.17 -14.96
CA SER A 52 12.91 13.51 -14.98
C SER A 52 11.99 14.59 -15.56
N ARG A 53 10.89 14.20 -16.21
CA ARG A 53 9.90 15.12 -16.81
C ARG A 53 8.77 15.50 -15.87
N ILE A 54 8.65 14.81 -14.73
CA ILE A 54 7.65 15.09 -13.70
C ILE A 54 7.87 16.51 -13.16
N LYS A 55 6.79 17.26 -12.99
CA LYS A 55 6.80 18.62 -12.44
C LYS A 55 5.81 18.75 -11.27
N PRO A 56 5.95 19.78 -10.42
CA PRO A 56 4.90 20.16 -9.48
C PRO A 56 3.53 20.28 -10.18
N GLY A 57 2.48 19.76 -9.54
CA GLY A 57 1.12 19.66 -10.08
C GLY A 57 0.82 18.36 -10.82
N ASP A 58 1.84 17.58 -11.24
CA ASP A 58 1.62 16.27 -11.86
C ASP A 58 1.21 15.20 -10.83
N VAL A 59 0.66 14.08 -11.30
CA VAL A 59 0.23 12.96 -10.44
C VAL A 59 1.06 11.73 -10.72
N ILE A 60 1.54 11.08 -9.66
CA ILE A 60 2.17 9.77 -9.70
C ILE A 60 1.23 8.75 -9.05
N TRP A 61 0.78 7.80 -9.83
CA TRP A 61 0.04 6.63 -9.37
C TRP A 61 1.02 5.52 -9.02
N ILE A 62 0.90 4.97 -7.82
CA ILE A 62 1.69 3.82 -7.39
C ILE A 62 0.81 2.58 -7.44
N VAL A 63 1.27 1.61 -8.22
CA VAL A 63 0.75 0.24 -8.21
C VAL A 63 1.65 -0.59 -7.33
N ALA A 64 1.06 -1.46 -6.52
CA ALA A 64 1.82 -2.45 -5.77
C ALA A 64 1.25 -3.84 -5.97
N GLN A 65 2.08 -4.85 -5.71
CA GLN A 65 1.66 -6.24 -5.63
C GLN A 65 2.34 -6.87 -4.41
N LEU A 66 1.56 -7.60 -3.62
CA LEU A 66 2.05 -8.31 -2.44
C LEU A 66 2.51 -9.72 -2.84
N TYR A 67 3.71 -10.08 -2.39
CA TYR A 67 4.29 -11.40 -2.60
C TYR A 67 4.30 -12.18 -1.28
N SER A 68 3.83 -13.43 -1.38
CA SER A 68 3.82 -14.41 -0.30
C SER A 68 5.25 -14.90 -0.02
N PRO A 69 5.65 -15.02 1.26
CA PRO A 69 6.87 -15.72 1.68
C PRO A 69 6.66 -17.23 1.83
N TRP A 70 5.43 -17.73 1.68
CA TRP A 70 5.10 -19.14 1.85
C TRP A 70 5.16 -19.88 0.50
N ASP A 71 6.06 -20.85 0.40
CA ASP A 71 6.26 -21.68 -0.81
C ASP A 71 5.02 -22.52 -1.17
N SER A 72 4.20 -22.85 -0.17
CA SER A 72 2.92 -23.57 -0.38
C SER A 72 1.84 -22.70 -1.01
N CYS A 73 2.05 -21.38 -1.11
CA CYS A 73 1.11 -20.45 -1.69
C CYS A 73 1.64 -19.89 -3.01
N TRP A 74 1.32 -20.58 -4.10
CA TRP A 74 1.58 -20.10 -5.47
C TRP A 74 0.70 -18.91 -5.88
N GLN A 75 -0.35 -18.63 -5.09
CA GLN A 75 -1.31 -17.58 -5.40
C GLN A 75 -0.75 -16.23 -4.98
N GLN A 76 -0.23 -15.48 -5.93
CA GLN A 76 0.08 -14.07 -5.73
C GLN A 76 -1.22 -13.26 -5.66
N LEU A 77 -1.29 -12.35 -4.71
CA LEU A 77 -2.37 -11.37 -4.68
C LEU A 77 -2.29 -10.47 -5.93
N PRO A 78 -3.42 -10.10 -6.56
CA PRO A 78 -3.41 -9.27 -7.76
C PRO A 78 -2.83 -7.88 -7.47
N PRO A 79 -2.31 -7.16 -8.47
CA PRO A 79 -1.90 -5.78 -8.28
C PRO A 79 -3.07 -4.89 -7.85
N GLY A 80 -2.77 -3.91 -7.00
CA GLY A 80 -3.71 -2.89 -6.54
C GLY A 80 -3.07 -1.49 -6.63
N LEU A 81 -3.90 -0.45 -6.65
CA LEU A 81 -3.39 0.90 -6.43
C LEU A 81 -3.05 1.08 -4.96
N ASP A 82 -1.81 1.49 -4.70
CA ASP A 82 -1.29 1.72 -3.35
C ASP A 82 -1.50 3.19 -2.94
N MET A 83 -1.11 4.10 -3.84
CA MET A 83 -1.11 5.53 -3.55
C MET A 83 -1.38 6.36 -4.81
N LYS A 84 -2.06 7.48 -4.60
CA LYS A 84 -2.05 8.64 -5.49
C LYS A 84 -1.18 9.72 -4.86
N LEU A 85 -0.14 10.16 -5.56
CA LEU A 85 0.71 11.27 -5.13
C LEU A 85 0.59 12.44 -6.09
N ILE A 86 0.07 13.56 -5.62
CA ILE A 86 0.11 14.83 -6.32
C ILE A 86 1.46 15.49 -5.98
N VAL A 87 2.24 15.87 -6.98
CA VAL A 87 3.61 16.35 -6.78
C VAL A 87 3.58 17.82 -6.33
N LYS A 88 4.04 18.09 -5.10
CA LYS A 88 4.21 19.46 -4.58
C LYS A 88 5.55 20.06 -4.98
N SER A 89 6.61 19.30 -4.77
CA SER A 89 7.98 19.75 -5.00
C SER A 89 8.89 18.55 -5.28
N ILE A 90 10.00 18.80 -5.97
CA ILE A 90 10.95 17.77 -6.36
C ILE A 90 12.29 18.12 -5.74
N SER A 91 12.96 17.13 -5.15
CA SER A 91 14.31 17.29 -4.59
C SER A 91 15.16 16.11 -5.04
N GLN A 92 16.43 16.37 -5.30
CA GLN A 92 17.41 15.32 -5.50
C GLN A 92 18.03 14.94 -4.16
N LYS A 93 18.25 13.64 -3.96
CA LYS A 93 19.03 13.10 -2.85
C LYS A 93 20.09 12.18 -3.41
N VAL A 94 21.26 12.18 -2.79
CA VAL A 94 22.28 11.16 -3.05
C VAL A 94 22.27 10.19 -1.88
N VAL A 95 22.15 8.89 -2.17
CA VAL A 95 22.24 7.83 -1.17
C VAL A 95 23.17 6.76 -1.72
N ASN A 96 24.26 6.48 -1.00
CA ASN A 96 25.32 5.56 -1.44
C ASN A 96 25.80 5.88 -2.86
N ASP A 97 26.13 7.16 -3.11
CA ASP A 97 26.60 7.71 -4.40
C ASP A 97 25.62 7.56 -5.58
N ARG A 98 24.38 7.16 -5.33
CA ARG A 98 23.34 7.07 -6.36
C ARG A 98 22.37 8.23 -6.24
N PRO A 99 22.14 9.01 -7.32
CA PRO A 99 21.15 10.06 -7.31
C PRO A 99 19.75 9.46 -7.30
N LEU A 100 18.87 10.06 -6.50
CA LEU A 100 17.48 9.69 -6.32
C LEU A 100 16.62 10.93 -6.51
N LEU A 101 15.49 10.78 -7.20
CA LEU A 101 14.45 11.80 -7.22
C LEU A 101 13.47 11.54 -6.08
N ARG A 102 13.21 12.57 -5.28
CA ARG A 102 12.18 12.58 -4.23
C ARG A 102 11.09 13.58 -4.62
N PHE A 103 9.88 13.06 -4.78
CA PHE A 103 8.66 13.83 -5.04
C PHE A 103 7.91 14.00 -3.72
N ARG A 104 7.82 15.24 -3.22
CA ARG A 104 7.01 15.55 -2.03
C ARG A 104 5.54 15.61 -2.42
N ALA A 105 4.68 15.05 -1.58
CA ALA A 105 3.23 15.05 -1.81
C ALA A 105 2.62 16.43 -1.52
N ALA A 106 1.64 16.80 -2.34
CA ALA A 106 0.71 17.90 -2.12
C ALA A 106 -0.57 17.40 -1.43
N GLU A 107 -1.41 18.34 -1.01
CA GLU A 107 -2.78 18.06 -0.56
C GLU A 107 -3.57 17.31 -1.65
N GLY A 108 -4.48 16.42 -1.24
CA GLY A 108 -5.23 15.54 -2.15
C GLY A 108 -4.47 14.27 -2.57
N SER A 109 -3.24 14.07 -2.08
CA SER A 109 -2.56 12.77 -2.15
C SER A 109 -3.13 11.82 -1.10
N MET A 110 -3.23 10.52 -1.41
CA MET A 110 -3.90 9.55 -0.54
C MET A 110 -3.35 8.13 -0.68
N TRP A 111 -3.51 7.36 0.39
CA TRP A 111 -3.36 5.91 0.40
C TRP A 111 -4.69 5.26 0.02
N PHE A 112 -4.63 4.13 -0.69
CA PHE A 112 -5.83 3.36 -1.04
C PHE A 112 -5.93 2.09 -0.18
N PRO A 113 -7.16 1.68 0.18
CA PRO A 113 -7.38 0.33 0.67
C PRO A 113 -7.05 -0.69 -0.44
N TYR A 114 -6.93 -1.96 -0.07
CA TYR A 114 -6.60 -2.98 -1.04
C TYR A 114 -7.83 -3.40 -1.84
N LYS A 115 -7.73 -3.32 -3.17
CA LYS A 115 -8.71 -3.84 -4.13
C LYS A 115 -7.94 -4.31 -5.37
N ASN A 116 -8.50 -5.32 -6.04
CA ASN A 116 -8.01 -5.75 -7.34
C ASN A 116 -8.05 -4.60 -8.35
N ALA A 117 -6.92 -4.28 -8.96
CA ALA A 117 -6.81 -3.25 -10.00
C ALA A 117 -6.46 -3.84 -11.36
N VAL A 118 -6.51 -5.17 -11.56
CA VAL A 118 -6.09 -5.82 -12.81
C VAL A 118 -6.84 -5.24 -14.01
N GLU A 119 -8.18 -5.19 -13.95
CA GLU A 119 -9.01 -4.71 -15.07
C GLU A 119 -8.63 -3.30 -15.50
N ILE A 120 -8.55 -2.37 -14.54
CA ILE A 120 -8.21 -0.97 -14.86
C ILE A 120 -6.79 -0.86 -15.41
N LEU A 121 -5.83 -1.65 -14.90
CA LEU A 121 -4.44 -1.60 -15.35
C LEU A 121 -4.25 -2.14 -16.77
N ILE A 122 -5.05 -3.12 -17.20
CA ILE A 122 -5.03 -3.67 -18.57
C ILE A 122 -5.48 -2.61 -19.58
N GLU A 123 -6.44 -1.76 -19.20
CA GLU A 123 -7.02 -0.74 -20.07
C GLU A 123 -6.14 0.51 -20.24
N LEU A 124 -5.13 0.69 -19.39
CA LEU A 124 -4.31 1.89 -19.42
C LEU A 124 -3.33 1.90 -20.60
N GLN A 125 -3.09 3.12 -21.10
CA GLN A 125 -2.11 3.39 -22.14
C GLN A 125 -1.02 4.32 -21.59
N THR A 126 0.20 4.11 -22.08
CA THR A 126 1.40 4.89 -21.77
C THR A 126 1.96 5.53 -23.02
N LEU A 127 2.72 6.61 -22.84
CA LEU A 127 3.45 7.29 -23.90
C LEU A 127 4.93 6.93 -23.81
N ASN A 128 5.51 6.51 -24.94
CA ASN A 128 6.95 6.34 -25.06
C ASN A 128 7.66 7.70 -25.27
N GLN A 129 8.96 7.67 -25.57
CA GLN A 129 9.74 8.90 -25.80
C GLN A 129 9.30 9.69 -27.05
N ASN A 130 8.72 9.01 -28.04
CA ASN A 130 8.24 9.58 -29.30
C ASN A 130 6.74 9.91 -29.26
N ASN A 131 6.12 9.93 -28.07
CA ASN A 131 4.67 10.07 -27.87
C ASN A 131 3.81 8.99 -28.56
N THR A 132 4.40 7.84 -28.90
CA THR A 132 3.63 6.70 -29.37
C THR A 132 2.93 6.03 -28.19
N GLU A 133 1.66 5.68 -28.41
CA GLU A 133 0.85 4.99 -27.43
C GLU A 133 1.22 3.51 -27.35
N MET A 134 1.33 3.01 -26.12
CA MET A 134 1.56 1.61 -25.82
C MET A 134 0.63 1.18 -24.70
N ARG A 135 0.14 -0.05 -24.73
CA ARG A 135 -0.54 -0.63 -23.55
C ARG A 135 0.39 -0.60 -22.35
N LEU A 136 -0.16 -0.26 -21.19
CA LEU A 136 0.57 -0.32 -19.93
C LEU A 136 1.01 -1.76 -19.65
N TRP A 137 0.05 -2.68 -19.74
CA TRP A 137 0.24 -4.11 -19.48
C TRP A 137 -0.07 -4.90 -20.75
N GLY A 138 0.98 -5.25 -21.50
CA GLY A 138 0.84 -5.88 -22.82
C GLY A 138 0.36 -7.32 -22.78
N ASN A 139 0.81 -8.09 -21.78
CA ASN A 139 0.41 -9.47 -21.53
C ASN A 139 0.03 -9.63 -20.04
N PRO A 140 -1.27 -9.74 -19.70
CA PRO A 140 -1.75 -9.94 -18.32
C PRO A 140 -1.28 -11.24 -17.65
N GLU A 141 -0.80 -12.23 -18.41
CA GLU A 141 -0.21 -13.46 -17.85
C GLU A 141 1.15 -13.21 -17.19
N GLN A 142 1.85 -12.15 -17.60
CA GLN A 142 3.12 -11.74 -16.99
C GLN A 142 2.88 -10.76 -15.85
N GLN A 143 3.71 -10.81 -14.79
CA GLN A 143 3.58 -9.88 -13.67
C GLN A 143 3.74 -8.43 -14.13
N ILE A 144 2.87 -7.54 -13.65
CA ILE A 144 2.89 -6.12 -14.05
C ILE A 144 4.23 -5.43 -13.74
N GLY A 145 4.96 -5.91 -12.73
CA GLY A 145 6.29 -5.41 -12.39
C GLY A 145 7.30 -5.48 -13.54
N TYR A 146 7.15 -6.43 -14.48
CA TYR A 146 7.97 -6.50 -15.70
C TYR A 146 7.73 -5.31 -16.63
N TYR A 147 6.48 -4.84 -16.73
CA TYR A 147 6.11 -3.69 -17.56
C TYR A 147 6.40 -2.34 -16.90
N LEU A 148 6.56 -2.33 -15.57
CA LEU A 148 6.73 -1.12 -14.75
C LEU A 148 8.05 -1.09 -13.97
N GLN A 149 9.14 -1.57 -14.58
CA GLN A 149 10.48 -1.49 -13.98
C GLN A 149 10.97 -0.06 -13.73
N SER A 150 10.37 0.92 -14.43
CA SER A 150 10.62 2.35 -14.25
C SER A 150 9.32 3.14 -14.35
N ILE A 151 9.35 4.41 -13.95
CA ILE A 151 8.19 5.29 -14.07
C ILE A 151 7.83 5.45 -15.55
N ARG A 152 6.55 5.31 -15.88
CA ARG A 152 6.01 5.56 -17.22
C ARG A 152 5.04 6.74 -17.19
N GLN A 153 4.96 7.48 -18.29
CA GLN A 153 3.96 8.52 -18.48
C GLN A 153 2.69 7.87 -19.03
N LEU A 154 1.55 8.12 -18.40
CA LEU A 154 0.25 7.70 -18.91
C LEU A 154 -0.20 8.65 -20.01
N LYS A 155 -0.94 8.11 -20.99
CA LYS A 155 -1.63 8.92 -22.01
C LYS A 155 -2.69 9.82 -21.35
N ASP A 156 -3.45 9.23 -20.44
CA ASP A 156 -4.50 9.90 -19.67
C ASP A 156 -4.63 9.21 -18.30
N GLY A 157 -5.11 9.98 -17.31
CA GLY A 157 -5.36 9.51 -15.95
C GLY A 157 -6.84 9.42 -15.57
N ALA A 158 -7.80 9.76 -16.45
CA ALA A 158 -9.23 9.85 -16.08
C ALA A 158 -9.76 8.55 -15.46
N LYS A 159 -9.46 7.41 -16.09
CA LYS A 159 -9.83 6.07 -15.59
C LYS A 159 -9.32 5.78 -14.17
N LEU A 160 -8.09 6.19 -13.86
CA LEU A 160 -7.54 6.05 -12.50
C LEU A 160 -8.17 7.03 -11.51
N GLN A 161 -8.53 8.24 -11.95
CA GLN A 161 -9.24 9.20 -11.11
C GLN A 161 -10.65 8.72 -10.76
N GLU A 162 -11.37 8.17 -11.74
CA GLU A 162 -12.68 7.55 -11.54
C GLU A 162 -12.57 6.36 -10.57
N TRP A 163 -11.66 5.43 -10.83
CA TRP A 163 -11.42 4.29 -9.95
C TRP A 163 -11.07 4.72 -8.52
N ALA A 164 -10.20 5.73 -8.38
CA ALA A 164 -9.80 6.29 -7.08
C ALA A 164 -10.96 6.95 -6.34
N SER A 165 -11.89 7.58 -7.05
CA SER A 165 -13.08 8.19 -6.46
C SER A 165 -14.04 7.11 -5.98
N ASN A 166 -14.24 6.05 -6.77
CA ASN A 166 -15.12 4.93 -6.43
C ASN A 166 -14.61 4.16 -5.21
N ILE A 167 -13.35 3.74 -5.20
CA ILE A 167 -12.81 2.96 -4.08
C ILE A 167 -12.83 3.72 -2.75
N ASN A 168 -12.74 5.05 -2.78
CA ASN A 168 -12.77 5.88 -1.58
C ASN A 168 -14.17 5.97 -0.95
N LEU A 169 -15.22 5.72 -1.75
CA LEU A 169 -16.61 5.70 -1.30
C LEU A 169 -17.08 4.28 -0.95
N GLU A 170 -16.38 3.26 -1.43
CA GLU A 170 -16.73 1.87 -1.18
C GLU A 170 -16.46 1.47 0.28
N PRO A 171 -17.41 0.75 0.92
CA PRO A 171 -17.20 0.21 2.25
C PRO A 171 -16.14 -0.90 2.19
N PHE A 172 -15.24 -0.92 3.17
CA PHE A 172 -14.17 -1.92 3.26
C PHE A 172 -14.33 -2.86 4.45
N ASP A 173 -13.80 -4.07 4.32
CA ASP A 173 -13.67 -5.02 5.43
C ASP A 173 -12.31 -4.86 6.12
N PHE A 174 -12.31 -4.84 7.45
CA PHE A 174 -11.09 -4.72 8.24
C PHE A 174 -10.59 -6.11 8.68
N ILE A 175 -9.37 -6.48 8.31
CA ILE A 175 -8.78 -7.76 8.73
C ILE A 175 -8.08 -7.59 10.08
N SER A 176 -8.64 -8.19 11.12
CA SER A 176 -8.03 -8.21 12.46
C SER A 176 -7.37 -9.57 12.67
N TYR A 177 -6.06 -9.57 12.91
CA TYR A 177 -5.29 -10.80 13.07
C TYR A 177 -4.10 -10.57 14.00
N ARG A 178 -3.52 -11.66 14.49
CA ARG A 178 -2.27 -11.60 15.24
C ARG A 178 -1.10 -11.86 14.30
N ILE A 179 -0.11 -10.96 14.27
CA ILE A 179 1.07 -11.12 13.40
C ILE A 179 1.83 -12.43 13.67
N LYS A 180 1.94 -12.82 14.94
CA LYS A 180 2.75 -13.96 15.39
C LYS A 180 2.33 -15.30 14.76
N ASP A 181 1.04 -15.51 14.53
CA ASP A 181 0.45 -16.80 14.18
C ASP A 181 -0.70 -16.70 13.16
N GLY A 182 -1.28 -15.52 12.96
CA GLY A 182 -2.41 -15.30 12.05
C GLY A 182 -2.06 -14.74 10.67
N THR A 183 -0.80 -14.36 10.39
CA THR A 183 -0.47 -13.66 9.11
C THR A 183 -0.79 -14.51 7.88
N PHE A 184 -0.55 -15.83 7.93
CA PHE A 184 -0.86 -16.72 6.81
C PHE A 184 -2.37 -16.87 6.58
N GLN A 185 -3.15 -17.04 7.65
CA GLN A 185 -4.60 -17.13 7.56
C GLN A 185 -5.22 -15.80 7.11
N ALA A 186 -4.66 -14.67 7.55
CA ALA A 186 -5.02 -13.35 7.05
C ALA A 186 -4.78 -13.23 5.54
N TRP A 187 -3.65 -13.72 5.03
CA TRP A 187 -3.38 -13.76 3.59
C TRP A 187 -4.45 -14.53 2.81
N LEU A 188 -4.78 -15.74 3.25
CA LEU A 188 -5.81 -16.56 2.59
C LEU A 188 -7.17 -15.87 2.59
N GLN A 189 -7.54 -15.26 3.71
CA GLN A 189 -8.78 -14.50 3.84
C GLN A 189 -8.80 -13.27 2.93
N VAL A 190 -7.70 -12.52 2.85
CA VAL A 190 -7.55 -11.39 1.93
C VAL A 190 -7.67 -11.87 0.47
N ALA A 191 -6.99 -12.95 0.11
CA ALA A 191 -7.05 -13.51 -1.25
C ALA A 191 -8.50 -13.85 -1.65
N LYS A 192 -9.25 -14.48 -0.75
CA LYS A 192 -10.67 -14.77 -0.94
C LYS A 192 -11.50 -13.50 -1.15
N LEU A 193 -11.37 -12.51 -0.27
CA LEU A 193 -12.15 -11.28 -0.34
C LEU A 193 -11.87 -10.48 -1.61
N ILE A 194 -10.61 -10.47 -2.05
CA ILE A 194 -10.19 -9.79 -3.27
C ILE A 194 -10.73 -10.51 -4.50
N HIS A 195 -10.78 -11.85 -4.49
CA HIS A 195 -11.45 -12.63 -5.54
C HIS A 195 -12.97 -12.38 -5.59
N GLU A 196 -13.58 -12.07 -4.45
CA GLU A 196 -14.99 -11.63 -4.35
C GLU A 196 -15.18 -10.12 -4.63
N GLU A 197 -14.15 -9.46 -5.19
CA GLU A 197 -14.12 -8.05 -5.56
C GLU A 197 -14.46 -7.10 -4.40
N LYS A 198 -14.08 -7.48 -3.17
CA LYS A 198 -14.23 -6.64 -1.98
C LYS A 198 -13.06 -5.67 -1.81
N VAL A 199 -13.34 -4.55 -1.14
CA VAL A 199 -12.32 -3.64 -0.63
C VAL A 199 -11.88 -4.09 0.74
N VAL A 200 -10.57 -4.18 0.95
CA VAL A 200 -9.99 -4.71 2.17
C VAL A 200 -9.04 -3.70 2.80
N PHE A 201 -9.24 -3.42 4.08
CA PHE A 201 -8.22 -2.82 4.92
C PHE A 201 -7.41 -3.92 5.59
N TRP A 202 -6.15 -4.04 5.17
CA TRP A 202 -5.18 -4.93 5.77
C TRP A 202 -3.89 -4.18 6.04
N ASP A 203 -3.40 -4.19 7.28
CA ASP A 203 -2.24 -3.40 7.73
C ASP A 203 -1.00 -3.57 6.84
N ARG A 204 -0.74 -4.77 6.31
CA ARG A 204 0.36 -5.06 5.37
C ARG A 204 0.25 -4.33 4.03
N TRP A 205 -0.96 -3.89 3.68
CA TRP A 205 -1.23 -3.05 2.52
C TRP A 205 -1.43 -1.57 2.89
N THR A 206 -2.30 -1.29 3.84
CA THR A 206 -2.83 0.07 4.05
C THR A 206 -1.92 0.95 4.88
N LEU A 207 -1.01 0.37 5.66
CA LEU A 207 0.01 1.16 6.33
C LEU A 207 1.20 1.39 5.38
N PRO A 208 1.77 2.61 5.32
CA PRO A 208 2.97 2.91 4.54
C PRO A 208 4.04 1.83 4.67
N ARG A 209 4.58 1.37 3.52
CA ARG A 209 5.60 0.31 3.37
C ARG A 209 6.70 0.31 4.44
N ARG A 210 7.14 1.49 4.89
CA ARG A 210 8.22 1.63 5.88
C ARG A 210 7.78 1.43 7.34
N MET A 211 6.50 1.49 7.64
CA MET A 211 5.95 1.26 8.98
C MET A 211 5.69 -0.24 9.21
N VAL A 212 5.31 -0.96 8.15
CA VAL A 212 5.09 -2.42 8.16
C VAL A 212 6.41 -3.20 8.13
N GLU A 213 7.39 -2.77 7.33
CA GLU A 213 8.62 -3.54 7.04
C GLU A 213 9.86 -3.07 7.81
N ARG A 214 9.91 -1.83 8.33
CA ARG A 214 11.18 -1.22 8.82
C ARG A 214 11.18 -0.67 10.26
N ARG A 215 10.20 -1.03 11.09
CA ARG A 215 10.11 -0.56 12.50
C ARG A 215 10.34 0.96 12.61
N GLU A 216 9.78 1.75 11.68
CA GLU A 216 9.66 3.20 11.91
C GLU A 216 8.65 3.36 13.04
N PHE A 217 9.12 3.56 14.26
CA PHE A 217 8.30 3.68 15.47
C PHE A 217 7.36 4.87 15.32
N ILE A 218 6.10 4.59 14.97
CA ILE A 218 4.98 5.50 15.21
C ILE A 218 4.69 5.42 16.70
N ASP A 219 4.30 6.54 17.28
CA ASP A 219 3.73 6.53 18.62
C ASP A 219 2.51 5.57 18.67
N ASP A 220 2.50 4.68 19.66
CA ASP A 220 1.46 3.64 19.80
C ASP A 220 0.05 4.26 19.90
N LYS A 221 -0.07 5.47 20.47
CA LYS A 221 -1.35 6.18 20.54
C LYS A 221 -1.84 6.56 19.14
N ILE A 222 -0.96 7.11 18.30
CA ILE A 222 -1.31 7.52 16.93
C ILE A 222 -1.72 6.31 16.09
N LEU A 223 -1.01 5.19 16.22
CA LEU A 223 -1.37 3.96 15.54
C LEU A 223 -2.71 3.43 16.05
N THR A 224 -2.92 3.42 17.36
CA THR A 224 -4.18 2.97 17.98
C THR A 224 -5.37 3.83 17.54
N ASP A 225 -5.24 5.16 17.62
CA ASP A 225 -6.27 6.11 17.20
C ASP A 225 -6.63 5.90 15.72
N PHE A 226 -5.62 5.69 14.86
CA PHE A 226 -5.82 5.42 13.45
C PHE A 226 -6.56 4.10 13.21
N LEU A 227 -6.15 3.00 13.87
CA LEU A 227 -6.80 1.70 13.73
C LEU A 227 -8.26 1.75 14.22
N GLN A 228 -8.51 2.41 15.35
CA GLN A 228 -9.87 2.62 15.86
C GLN A 228 -10.73 3.41 14.88
N GLN A 229 -10.20 4.50 14.31
CA GLN A 229 -10.89 5.27 13.27
C GLN A 229 -11.23 4.38 12.07
N LYS A 230 -10.32 3.49 11.65
CA LYS A 230 -10.57 2.58 10.53
C LYS A 230 -11.60 1.50 10.87
N ILE A 231 -11.63 1.00 12.10
CA ILE A 231 -12.68 0.07 12.57
C ILE A 231 -14.05 0.76 12.60
N GLN A 232 -14.12 2.03 13.00
CA GLN A 232 -15.38 2.79 12.95
C GLN A 232 -15.91 2.92 11.51
N GLN A 233 -15.02 3.20 10.57
CA GLN A 233 -15.34 3.42 9.15
C GLN A 233 -15.63 2.12 8.38
N CYS A 234 -15.09 0.98 8.83
CA CYS A 234 -15.23 -0.27 8.11
C CYS A 234 -16.69 -0.78 8.10
N ARG A 235 -17.00 -1.64 7.14
CA ARG A 235 -18.28 -2.37 7.10
C ARG A 235 -18.39 -3.34 8.28
N GLN A 236 -17.37 -4.17 8.41
CA GLN A 236 -17.25 -5.22 9.42
C GLN A 236 -15.78 -5.51 9.69
N VAL A 237 -15.52 -6.09 10.86
CA VAL A 237 -14.21 -6.65 11.22
C VAL A 237 -14.25 -8.15 10.98
N ILE A 238 -13.27 -8.65 10.23
CA ILE A 238 -13.07 -10.07 9.97
C ILE A 238 -11.94 -10.56 10.87
N PRO A 239 -12.26 -11.31 11.94
CA PRO A 239 -11.27 -11.82 12.87
C PRO A 239 -10.61 -13.07 12.29
N ILE A 240 -9.29 -13.12 12.32
CA ILE A 240 -8.53 -14.33 12.02
C ILE A 240 -8.33 -15.09 13.33
N GLN A 241 -9.17 -16.11 13.52
CA GLN A 241 -9.16 -16.93 14.73
C GLN A 241 -7.92 -17.84 14.72
N THR A 242 -7.01 -17.56 15.64
CA THR A 242 -5.84 -18.40 15.97
C THR A 242 -5.77 -18.55 17.49
N ASP A 243 -4.94 -19.48 17.98
CA ASP A 243 -4.80 -19.73 19.43
C ASP A 243 -4.41 -18.48 20.22
N LEU A 244 -3.68 -17.54 19.61
CA LEU A 244 -3.28 -16.28 20.24
C LEU A 244 -4.15 -15.09 19.85
N TYR A 245 -5.26 -15.31 19.12
CA TYR A 245 -6.17 -14.24 18.74
C TYR A 245 -6.90 -13.69 19.97
N GLY A 246 -6.72 -12.40 20.26
CA GLY A 246 -7.30 -11.77 21.45
C GLY A 246 -6.54 -12.05 22.75
N ALA A 247 -5.31 -12.55 22.68
CA ALA A 247 -4.46 -12.71 23.87
C ALA A 247 -4.31 -11.37 24.63
N PRO A 248 -4.36 -11.36 25.98
CA PRO A 248 -4.27 -10.14 26.78
C PRO A 248 -3.05 -9.27 26.43
N GLY A 249 -3.25 -7.96 26.35
CA GLY A 249 -2.19 -7.00 26.00
C GLY A 249 -1.79 -6.97 24.52
N SER A 250 -2.49 -7.70 23.65
CA SER A 250 -2.25 -7.64 22.19
C SER A 250 -3.12 -6.58 21.50
N TYR A 251 -2.62 -6.05 20.38
CA TYR A 251 -3.41 -5.18 19.50
C TYR A 251 -4.70 -5.85 19.01
N SER A 252 -4.66 -7.14 18.66
CA SER A 252 -5.86 -7.87 18.24
C SER A 252 -6.91 -8.00 19.35
N ALA A 253 -6.52 -8.02 20.63
CA ALA A 253 -7.47 -7.95 21.75
C ALA A 253 -8.16 -6.58 21.84
N LEU A 254 -7.40 -5.49 21.66
CA LEU A 254 -7.94 -4.12 21.65
C LEU A 254 -8.91 -3.93 20.48
N GLU A 255 -8.51 -4.34 19.28
CA GLU A 255 -9.35 -4.29 18.07
C GLU A 255 -10.64 -5.10 18.25
N LYS A 256 -10.53 -6.33 18.79
CA LYS A 256 -11.68 -7.21 19.04
C LYS A 256 -12.67 -6.56 20.01
N ALA A 257 -12.20 -6.09 21.16
CA ALA A 257 -13.05 -5.46 22.17
C ALA A 257 -13.76 -4.21 21.61
N TYR A 258 -13.01 -3.39 20.87
CA TYR A 258 -13.54 -2.19 20.24
C TYR A 258 -14.58 -2.50 19.16
N ALA A 259 -14.30 -3.49 18.30
CA ALA A 259 -15.20 -3.93 17.24
C ALA A 259 -16.51 -4.52 17.77
N ILE A 260 -16.45 -5.30 18.87
CA ILE A 260 -17.64 -5.82 19.56
C ILE A 260 -18.47 -4.67 20.11
N GLY A 261 -17.83 -3.68 20.77
CA GLY A 261 -18.52 -2.49 21.29
C GLY A 261 -19.25 -1.67 20.22
N LEU A 262 -18.77 -1.71 18.97
CA LEU A 262 -19.38 -1.03 17.82
C LEU A 262 -20.35 -1.92 17.01
N GLY A 263 -20.56 -3.18 17.41
CA GLY A 263 -21.36 -4.14 16.64
C GLY A 263 -20.78 -4.52 15.28
N LYS A 264 -19.49 -4.23 15.04
CA LYS A 264 -18.76 -4.55 13.80
C LYS A 264 -18.21 -5.98 13.77
N LEU A 265 -18.19 -6.61 14.94
CA LEU A 265 -17.83 -8.00 15.15
C LEU A 265 -18.89 -8.64 16.06
N LYS A 266 -19.45 -9.77 15.64
CA LYS A 266 -20.31 -10.58 16.51
C LYS A 266 -19.43 -11.29 17.54
N PRO A 267 -19.83 -11.33 18.83
CA PRO A 267 -19.06 -11.96 19.89
C PRO A 267 -18.84 -13.46 19.65
#